data_AF-A0A4W5PWC0-F1
#
_entry.id   AF-A0A4W5PWC0-F1
#
_cell.length_a   1.000
_cell.length_b   1.000
_cell.length_c   1.000
_cell.angle_alpha   90.00
_cell.angle_beta   90.00
_cell.angle_gamma   90.00
#
_symmetry.space_group_name_H-M   'P 1'
#
loop_
_entity.id
_entity.type
_entity.pdbx_description
1 polymer ?
#
loop_
_entity_poly.entity_id
_entity_poly.type
_entity_poly.pdbx_seq_one_letter_code
_entity_poly.pdbx_strand_id
1 'polypeptide(L)'
;MASDPRVPGAGVFGDLPPSYTRSPPQVNSDLLRRPSYCHAAFALKQISKGKAVGQKAPLWVRARFQALLFSLGCHIQRHCGKVLFIGLLVFGALSVGLRVAAIETDIEQLWVEAGSRVSRELRYTKEKQGEESVFTSQMLIQTPKQEGTNILTQDALLLHLEAALSASRVQVSLFGKSWDLNKICYKSGVPIMENVMIERLFPCMIVTPLDCFWEGAKLQGGSAYLPGMPDIQWMNLDPLKLMEELSQFTSLEGFREMLDKAQVGHAYMNRPCLDPNDSDCPLSAPNKDLRESPDIAGQLQGGCHGFSKKFMHWQEELILGGRVMDTQNALQSAEALQTMFLLMSPKQLYEHFKDDYEIHDINWNEDKATAILESWQRKFVEVAHGSIPQNSTSEIHAFSTTTLNDIMKSFSDVSVIRVAGGYLLMLAYACVTMLRWDCAKSQGAVGLAGVLLVALSVAAGLGLCSLLGLSFNAATTQVLPFLALGIGVDDMFLLAHSFTETGINIPFKERTGDCLRRTGTSVALTSINNMIAFFMAALVPIPALRAFSLQAAIIVVFNFAMVLLIFPAILSLDLHRREVKRLDILCCFYSPCSSRVIQIQPQELCWLVYSAHRHIRNRDACF
;
A
#
# COMPACT_ATOMS: atom_id res chain seq x y z
N MET A 1 -45.53 68.17 19.48
CA MET A 1 -46.12 69.36 18.83
C MET A 1 -45.43 69.56 17.50
N ALA A 2 -46.23 69.67 16.42
CA ALA A 2 -45.92 70.09 15.03
C ALA A 2 -44.87 69.24 14.25
N SER A 3 -44.98 68.88 12.96
CA SER A 3 -45.97 69.08 11.89
C SER A 3 -45.58 68.20 10.67
N ASP A 4 -46.59 67.81 9.88
CA ASP A 4 -46.73 66.97 8.65
C ASP A 4 -45.89 67.41 7.40
N PRO A 5 -45.98 66.88 6.13
CA PRO A 5 -46.48 65.61 5.53
C PRO A 5 -45.60 65.00 4.38
N ARG A 6 -46.01 63.83 3.86
CA ARG A 6 -46.06 63.38 2.42
C ARG A 6 -45.50 61.98 2.16
N VAL A 7 -46.38 60.97 2.03
CA VAL A 7 -46.42 60.03 0.87
C VAL A 7 -47.85 59.46 0.75
N PRO A 8 -48.55 59.63 -0.39
CA PRO A 8 -49.84 59.01 -0.69
C PRO A 8 -49.66 57.64 -1.37
N GLY A 9 -50.57 56.68 -1.11
CA GLY A 9 -50.63 55.42 -1.84
C GLY A 9 -51.12 54.23 -1.02
N ALA A 10 -52.27 54.37 -0.36
CA ALA A 10 -53.02 53.26 0.23
C ALA A 10 -54.16 52.84 -0.71
N GLY A 11 -54.41 51.54 -0.75
CA GLY A 11 -55.44 50.86 -1.54
C GLY A 11 -54.78 49.61 -2.11
N VAL A 12 -55.14 48.39 -1.75
CA VAL A 12 -56.47 47.82 -1.55
C VAL A 12 -56.23 46.51 -0.78
N PHE A 13 -56.94 46.22 0.30
CA PHE A 13 -57.43 44.87 0.67
C PHE A 13 -58.29 45.01 1.94
N GLY A 14 -59.55 44.59 1.81
CA GLY A 14 -60.61 44.80 2.80
C GLY A 14 -60.53 43.90 4.03
N ASP A 15 -61.35 44.29 5.00
CA ASP A 15 -61.55 43.64 6.30
C ASP A 15 -62.22 42.25 6.19
N LEU A 16 -61.85 41.34 7.10
CA LEU A 16 -62.54 40.07 7.37
C LEU A 16 -62.65 39.82 8.91
N PRO A 17 -63.72 39.14 9.39
CA PRO A 17 -64.21 39.19 10.78
C PRO A 17 -63.54 38.16 11.73
N PRO A 18 -63.81 38.23 13.06
CA PRO A 18 -63.04 37.49 14.07
C PRO A 18 -63.63 36.10 14.32
N SER A 19 -62.78 35.08 14.51
CA SER A 19 -63.03 33.98 15.46
C SER A 19 -61.87 32.98 15.51
N TYR A 20 -61.75 32.37 16.70
CA TYR A 20 -60.84 31.29 17.11
C TYR A 20 -59.43 31.68 17.54
N THR A 21 -59.38 32.04 18.82
CA THR A 21 -58.29 31.79 19.76
C THR A 21 -57.71 30.37 19.59
N ARG A 22 -56.51 30.28 19.03
CA ARG A 22 -55.53 29.22 19.33
C ARG A 22 -54.24 29.91 19.71
N SER A 23 -53.68 29.50 20.84
CA SER A 23 -52.34 29.80 21.34
C SER A 23 -51.35 30.13 20.23
N PRO A 24 -50.56 31.22 20.31
CA PRO A 24 -49.58 31.55 19.29
C PRO A 24 -48.60 30.37 19.14
N PRO A 25 -48.26 29.95 17.91
CA PRO A 25 -47.23 28.93 17.72
C PRO A 25 -45.93 29.44 18.36
N GLN A 26 -45.21 28.56 19.06
CA GLN A 26 -43.89 28.88 19.58
C GLN A 26 -43.03 29.41 18.41
N VAL A 27 -42.68 30.69 18.49
CA VAL A 27 -41.78 31.36 17.54
C VAL A 27 -40.50 30.51 17.45
N ASN A 28 -40.13 30.09 16.23
CA ASN A 28 -38.97 29.23 15.98
C ASN A 28 -37.72 29.83 16.67
N SER A 29 -37.32 29.28 17.82
CA SER A 29 -36.26 29.83 18.68
C SER A 29 -34.92 29.97 17.95
N ASP A 30 -34.69 29.11 16.96
CA ASP A 30 -33.50 29.12 16.11
C ASP A 30 -33.42 30.34 15.19
N LEU A 31 -34.55 30.88 14.73
CA LEU A 31 -34.58 32.10 13.91
C LEU A 31 -34.23 33.34 14.74
N LEU A 32 -34.44 33.28 16.06
CA LEU A 32 -34.06 34.35 16.98
C LEU A 32 -32.59 34.23 17.39
N ARG A 33 -32.08 33.01 17.57
CA ARG A 33 -30.70 32.77 18.04
C ARG A 33 -29.67 32.76 16.90
N ARG A 34 -30.03 32.22 15.73
CA ARG A 34 -29.11 31.99 14.59
C ARG A 34 -29.81 32.21 13.23
N PRO A 35 -30.26 33.45 12.92
CA PRO A 35 -31.02 33.75 11.70
C PRO A 35 -30.22 33.53 10.41
N SER A 36 -28.92 33.83 10.40
CA SER A 36 -28.04 33.65 9.22
C SER A 36 -27.78 32.18 8.89
N TYR A 37 -27.74 31.32 9.92
CA TYR A 37 -27.55 29.88 9.76
C TYR A 37 -28.82 29.22 9.21
N CYS A 38 -29.97 29.50 9.82
CA CYS A 38 -31.23 28.84 9.48
C CYS A 38 -31.88 29.36 8.19
N HIS A 39 -31.87 30.69 7.98
CA HIS A 39 -32.53 31.31 6.83
C HIS A 39 -31.89 32.66 6.47
N ALA A 40 -30.79 32.65 5.71
CA ALA A 40 -30.02 33.85 5.40
C ALA A 40 -30.85 34.96 4.70
N ALA A 41 -31.83 34.59 3.86
CA ALA A 41 -32.72 35.58 3.25
C ALA A 41 -33.61 36.34 4.26
N PHE A 42 -34.01 35.69 5.36
CA PHE A 42 -34.74 36.34 6.44
C PHE A 42 -33.84 37.37 7.15
N ALA A 43 -32.59 37.00 7.45
CA ALA A 43 -31.61 37.92 8.02
C ALA A 43 -31.37 39.14 7.10
N LEU A 44 -31.21 38.91 5.79
CA LEU A 44 -31.06 39.98 4.80
C LEU A 44 -32.29 40.91 4.77
N LYS A 45 -33.50 40.35 4.87
CA LYS A 45 -34.74 41.13 4.97
C LYS A 45 -34.78 41.99 6.24
N GLN A 46 -34.31 41.48 7.38
CA GLN A 46 -34.25 42.28 8.61
C GLN A 46 -33.24 43.43 8.51
N ILE A 47 -32.09 43.20 7.85
CA ILE A 47 -31.12 44.27 7.56
C ILE A 47 -31.72 45.32 6.62
N SER A 48 -32.45 44.90 5.58
CA SER A 48 -33.13 45.83 4.66
C SER A 48 -34.21 46.68 5.33
N LYS A 49 -34.86 46.15 6.38
CA LYS A 49 -35.89 46.83 7.18
C LYS A 49 -35.30 47.73 8.28
N GLY A 50 -33.98 47.82 8.39
CA GLY A 50 -33.30 48.57 9.45
C GLY A 50 -33.42 47.95 10.85
N LYS A 51 -33.86 46.69 10.96
CA LYS A 51 -34.06 45.99 12.24
C LYS A 51 -32.80 45.25 12.73
N ALA A 52 -31.78 45.14 11.89
CA ALA A 52 -30.49 44.50 12.19
C ALA A 52 -29.38 45.14 11.34
N VAL A 53 -28.13 45.00 11.77
CA VAL A 53 -26.94 45.50 11.04
C VAL A 53 -26.04 44.32 10.67
N GLY A 54 -25.43 44.34 9.47
CA GLY A 54 -24.52 43.30 9.01
C GLY A 54 -24.12 43.45 7.54
N GLN A 55 -23.17 42.63 7.09
CA GLN A 55 -22.67 42.66 5.71
C GLN A 55 -23.66 41.99 4.74
N LYS A 56 -24.17 42.75 3.77
CA LYS A 56 -25.22 42.28 2.84
C LYS A 56 -24.72 41.25 1.81
N ALA A 57 -23.51 41.42 1.28
CA ALA A 57 -23.01 40.58 0.18
C ALA A 57 -22.80 39.10 0.56
N PRO A 58 -22.11 38.74 1.67
CA PRO A 58 -21.96 37.34 2.07
C PRO A 58 -23.30 36.66 2.40
N LEU A 59 -24.22 37.41 3.02
CA LEU A 59 -25.57 36.96 3.32
C LEU A 59 -26.40 36.70 2.06
N TRP A 60 -26.25 37.53 1.03
CA TRP A 60 -26.91 37.34 -0.26
C TRP A 60 -26.44 36.07 -0.97
N VAL A 61 -25.11 35.84 -1.03
CA VAL A 61 -24.53 34.63 -1.61
C VAL A 61 -25.02 33.39 -0.85
N ARG A 62 -24.95 33.40 0.48
CA ARG A 62 -25.46 32.31 1.32
C ARG A 62 -26.95 32.07 1.09
N ALA A 63 -27.76 33.13 0.99
CA ALA A 63 -29.20 33.02 0.74
C ALA A 63 -29.51 32.38 -0.62
N ARG A 64 -28.75 32.72 -1.66
CA ARG A 64 -28.91 32.13 -3.00
C ARG A 64 -28.57 30.65 -2.99
N PHE A 65 -27.46 30.27 -2.37
CA PHE A 65 -27.03 28.88 -2.25
C PHE A 65 -28.02 28.05 -1.40
N GLN A 66 -28.48 28.61 -0.28
CA GLN A 66 -29.53 28.04 0.56
C GLN A 66 -30.85 27.82 -0.19
N ALA A 67 -31.22 28.74 -1.08
CA ALA A 67 -32.44 28.59 -1.89
C ALA A 67 -32.32 27.45 -2.90
N LEU A 68 -31.14 27.24 -3.51
CA LEU A 68 -30.88 26.12 -4.41
C LEU A 68 -30.96 24.77 -3.68
N LEU A 69 -30.29 24.66 -2.53
CA LEU A 69 -30.35 23.45 -1.70
C LEU A 69 -31.76 23.17 -1.16
N PHE A 70 -32.50 24.21 -0.79
CA PHE A 70 -33.89 24.06 -0.37
C PHE A 70 -34.77 23.52 -1.51
N SER A 71 -34.65 24.08 -2.71
CA SER A 71 -35.37 23.59 -3.89
C SER A 71 -35.01 22.15 -4.24
N LEU A 72 -33.71 21.80 -4.15
CA LEU A 72 -33.23 20.44 -4.36
C LEU A 72 -33.84 19.47 -3.34
N GLY A 73 -33.82 19.80 -2.04
CA GLY A 73 -34.38 18.96 -0.99
C GLY A 73 -35.90 18.79 -1.11
N CYS A 74 -36.64 19.82 -1.51
CA CYS A 74 -38.07 19.73 -1.79
C CYS A 74 -38.37 18.85 -3.03
N HIS A 75 -37.52 18.91 -4.06
CA HIS A 75 -37.63 18.03 -5.22
C HIS A 75 -37.39 16.56 -4.85
N ILE A 76 -36.34 16.30 -4.06
CA ILE A 76 -36.00 14.96 -3.54
C ILE A 76 -37.15 14.43 -2.67
N GLN A 77 -37.72 15.25 -1.78
CA GLN A 77 -38.87 14.86 -0.95
C GLN A 77 -40.08 14.41 -1.79
N ARG A 78 -40.35 15.08 -2.91
CA ARG A 78 -41.49 14.77 -3.80
C ARG A 78 -41.28 13.49 -4.60
N HIS A 79 -40.02 13.17 -4.93
CA HIS A 79 -39.65 12.05 -5.79
C HIS A 79 -38.68 11.07 -5.13
N CYS A 80 -38.77 10.89 -3.81
CA CYS A 80 -37.77 10.17 -3.01
C CYS A 80 -37.50 8.74 -3.51
N GLY A 81 -38.54 7.97 -3.81
CA GLY A 81 -38.39 6.60 -4.32
C GLY A 81 -37.73 6.54 -5.71
N LYS A 82 -38.04 7.49 -6.61
CA LYS A 82 -37.45 7.53 -7.96
C LYS A 82 -35.98 7.93 -7.92
N VAL A 83 -35.65 8.96 -7.13
CA VAL A 83 -34.26 9.43 -6.95
C VAL A 83 -33.39 8.34 -6.33
N LEU A 84 -33.90 7.65 -5.30
CA LEU A 84 -33.19 6.54 -4.67
C LEU A 84 -32.94 5.38 -5.65
N PHE A 85 -33.96 4.96 -6.40
CA PHE A 85 -33.84 3.85 -7.35
C PHE A 85 -32.86 4.16 -8.49
N ILE A 86 -33.00 5.34 -9.12
CA ILE A 86 -32.11 5.76 -10.21
C ILE A 86 -30.68 5.93 -9.69
N GLY A 87 -30.52 6.54 -8.51
CA GLY A 87 -29.21 6.71 -7.88
C GLY A 87 -28.51 5.38 -7.61
N LEU A 88 -29.20 4.42 -6.98
CA LEU A 88 -28.66 3.08 -6.73
C LEU A 88 -28.29 2.35 -8.04
N LEU A 89 -29.08 2.50 -9.09
CA LEU A 89 -28.80 1.90 -10.39
C LEU A 89 -27.54 2.50 -11.02
N VAL A 90 -27.41 3.83 -11.05
CA VAL A 90 -26.26 4.52 -11.65
C VAL A 90 -24.96 4.20 -10.90
N PHE A 91 -24.96 4.30 -9.58
CA PHE A 91 -23.78 3.99 -8.77
C PHE A 91 -23.46 2.48 -8.79
N GLY A 92 -24.50 1.64 -8.81
CA GLY A 92 -24.34 0.19 -8.99
C GLY A 92 -23.69 -0.16 -10.32
N ALA A 93 -24.13 0.46 -11.43
CA ALA A 93 -23.54 0.25 -12.75
C ALA A 93 -22.05 0.67 -12.80
N LEU A 94 -21.70 1.81 -12.19
CA LEU A 94 -20.31 2.27 -12.12
C LEU A 94 -19.43 1.34 -11.26
N SER A 95 -20.00 0.75 -10.20
CA SER A 95 -19.28 -0.21 -9.36
C SER A 95 -18.88 -1.49 -10.12
N VAL A 96 -19.59 -1.87 -11.18
CA VAL A 96 -19.22 -3.01 -12.04
C VAL A 96 -17.88 -2.78 -12.75
N GLY A 97 -17.47 -1.51 -12.93
CA GLY A 97 -16.19 -1.13 -13.50
C GLY A 97 -14.98 -1.69 -12.75
N LEU A 98 -15.13 -2.05 -11.46
CA LEU A 98 -14.08 -2.70 -10.67
C LEU A 98 -13.59 -4.04 -11.26
N ARG A 99 -14.34 -4.68 -12.16
CA ARG A 99 -13.90 -5.92 -12.83
C ARG A 99 -12.71 -5.72 -13.77
N VAL A 100 -12.47 -4.49 -14.22
CA VAL A 100 -11.36 -4.14 -15.14
C VAL A 100 -10.15 -3.60 -14.35
N ALA A 101 -10.18 -3.68 -13.01
CA ALA A 101 -9.12 -3.14 -12.18
C ALA A 101 -7.80 -3.91 -12.39
N ALA A 102 -6.77 -3.20 -12.83
CA ALA A 102 -5.41 -3.70 -12.90
C ALA A 102 -4.62 -3.19 -11.70
N ILE A 103 -3.96 -4.09 -10.98
CA ILE A 103 -3.08 -3.76 -9.87
C ILE A 103 -1.64 -3.74 -10.40
N GLU A 104 -1.00 -2.59 -10.27
CA GLU A 104 0.42 -2.42 -10.56
C GLU A 104 1.21 -2.82 -9.31
N THR A 105 2.10 -3.81 -9.45
CA THR A 105 2.97 -4.29 -8.38
C THR A 105 4.45 -3.94 -8.61
N ASP A 106 4.78 -3.44 -9.80
CA ASP A 106 6.14 -3.07 -10.17
C ASP A 106 6.58 -1.79 -9.42
N ILE A 107 7.62 -1.92 -8.60
CA ILE A 107 8.15 -0.82 -7.77
C ILE A 107 8.65 0.32 -8.65
N GLU A 108 9.31 0.02 -9.77
CA GLU A 108 9.96 1.03 -10.58
C GLU A 108 8.92 1.93 -11.23
N GLN A 109 7.86 1.35 -11.78
CA GLN A 109 6.74 2.11 -12.35
C GLN A 109 5.95 2.90 -11.31
N LEU A 110 5.89 2.41 -10.06
CA LEU A 110 5.18 3.07 -8.98
C LEU A 110 5.92 4.30 -8.43
N TRP A 111 7.26 4.27 -8.41
CA TRP A 111 8.09 5.28 -7.74
C TRP A 111 8.82 6.23 -8.68
N VAL A 112 9.15 5.82 -9.91
CA VAL A 112 9.85 6.69 -10.87
C VAL A 112 8.89 7.73 -11.43
N GLU A 113 9.24 9.01 -11.28
CA GLU A 113 8.46 10.12 -11.82
C GLU A 113 8.30 10.02 -13.35
N ALA A 114 7.04 10.03 -13.82
CA ALA A 114 6.72 10.00 -15.23
C ALA A 114 7.11 11.32 -15.92
N GLY A 115 7.92 11.24 -16.98
CA GLY A 115 8.42 12.41 -17.71
C GLY A 115 9.68 13.05 -17.10
N SER A 116 10.19 12.51 -16.00
CA SER A 116 11.46 12.91 -15.42
C SER A 116 12.66 12.53 -16.31
N ARG A 117 13.83 13.08 -16.00
CA ARG A 117 15.10 12.68 -16.61
C ARG A 117 15.35 11.17 -16.46
N VAL A 118 15.08 10.62 -15.27
CA VAL A 118 15.26 9.19 -14.97
C VAL A 118 14.38 8.33 -15.89
N SER A 119 13.12 8.71 -16.10
CA SER A 119 12.22 7.99 -17.02
C SER A 119 12.72 7.97 -18.47
N ARG A 120 13.41 9.03 -18.90
CA ARG A 120 14.02 9.11 -20.25
C ARG A 120 15.28 8.25 -20.34
N GLU A 121 16.10 8.26 -19.30
CA GLU A 121 17.30 7.43 -19.20
C GLU A 121 16.94 5.94 -19.18
N LEU A 122 15.95 5.54 -18.37
CA LEU A 122 15.43 4.18 -18.35
C LEU A 122 14.89 3.75 -19.71
N ARG A 123 14.09 4.60 -20.38
CA ARG A 123 13.59 4.32 -21.73
C ARG A 123 14.73 4.15 -22.73
N TYR A 124 15.74 5.02 -22.68
CA TYR A 124 16.90 4.94 -23.55
C TYR A 124 17.69 3.65 -23.31
N THR A 125 17.95 3.28 -22.06
CA THR A 125 18.62 2.02 -21.71
C THR A 125 17.83 0.82 -22.22
N LYS A 126 16.51 0.79 -21.97
CA LYS A 126 15.63 -0.28 -22.46
C LYS A 126 15.59 -0.39 -23.98
N GLU A 127 15.64 0.74 -24.70
CA GLU A 127 15.70 0.75 -26.17
C GLU A 127 17.04 0.28 -26.72
N LYS A 128 18.16 0.62 -26.06
CA LYS A 128 19.51 0.31 -26.56
C LYS A 128 20.04 -1.05 -26.13
N GLN A 129 19.78 -1.42 -24.89
CA GLN A 129 20.19 -2.69 -24.30
C GLN A 129 19.10 -3.76 -24.46
N GLY A 130 17.87 -3.35 -24.75
CA GLY A 130 16.73 -4.26 -24.90
C GLY A 130 16.13 -4.73 -23.56
N GLU A 131 16.79 -4.40 -22.44
CA GLU A 131 16.42 -4.68 -21.05
C GLU A 131 16.96 -3.57 -20.13
N GLU A 132 16.47 -3.51 -18.89
CA GLU A 132 16.90 -2.55 -17.87
C GLU A 132 18.16 -3.01 -17.12
N SER A 133 18.29 -4.32 -16.87
CA SER A 133 19.46 -4.91 -16.21
C SER A 133 19.92 -6.17 -16.95
N VAL A 134 21.25 -6.30 -17.06
CA VAL A 134 21.92 -7.44 -17.72
C VAL A 134 21.86 -8.68 -16.84
N PHE A 135 21.94 -8.49 -15.52
CA PHE A 135 22.00 -9.58 -14.56
C PHE A 135 21.16 -9.23 -13.33
N THR A 136 20.70 -10.26 -12.64
CA THR A 136 20.06 -10.15 -11.34
C THR A 136 20.99 -10.73 -10.27
N SER A 137 21.08 -10.06 -9.11
CA SER A 137 21.94 -10.48 -8.01
C SER A 137 21.12 -11.21 -6.95
N GLN A 138 21.55 -12.42 -6.59
CA GLN A 138 20.96 -13.18 -5.48
C GLN A 138 21.96 -13.18 -4.33
N MET A 139 21.55 -12.65 -3.20
CA MET A 139 22.44 -12.35 -2.08
C MET A 139 22.29 -13.41 -0.99
N LEU A 140 23.42 -13.77 -0.39
CA LEU A 140 23.54 -14.61 0.78
C LEU A 140 24.35 -13.83 1.81
N ILE A 141 23.73 -13.47 2.93
CA ILE A 141 24.34 -12.70 4.00
C ILE A 141 24.41 -13.56 5.25
N GLN A 142 25.57 -13.62 5.86
CA GLN A 142 25.77 -14.24 7.18
C GLN A 142 26.02 -13.16 8.22
N THR A 143 25.30 -13.24 9.33
CA THR A 143 25.46 -12.37 10.49
C THR A 143 25.57 -13.22 11.76
N PRO A 144 26.31 -12.76 12.78
CA PRO A 144 26.29 -13.42 14.07
C PRO A 144 24.95 -13.23 14.78
N LYS A 145 24.58 -14.16 15.66
CA LYS A 145 23.37 -14.04 16.51
C LYS A 145 23.51 -12.99 17.61
N GLN A 146 24.74 -12.74 18.04
CA GLN A 146 25.04 -11.75 19.07
C GLN A 146 25.71 -10.54 18.43
N GLU A 147 25.13 -9.35 18.65
CA GLU A 147 25.68 -8.09 18.20
C GLU A 147 27.10 -7.86 18.75
N GLY A 148 28.00 -7.35 17.92
CA GLY A 148 29.39 -7.04 18.28
C GLY A 148 30.34 -8.25 18.30
N THR A 149 29.91 -9.44 17.90
CA THR A 149 30.82 -10.58 17.72
C THR A 149 31.51 -10.54 16.37
N ASN A 150 32.80 -10.88 16.33
CA ASN A 150 33.59 -10.88 15.10
C ASN A 150 33.25 -12.09 14.23
N ILE A 151 32.84 -11.86 12.99
CA ILE A 151 32.52 -12.92 12.03
C ILE A 151 33.75 -13.46 11.28
N LEU A 152 34.92 -12.80 11.41
CA LEU A 152 36.16 -13.19 10.74
C LEU A 152 36.86 -14.36 11.44
N THR A 153 36.14 -15.47 11.62
CA THR A 153 36.66 -16.71 12.21
C THR A 153 36.56 -17.85 11.22
N GLN A 154 37.43 -18.86 11.37
CA GLN A 154 37.47 -20.02 10.49
C GLN A 154 36.12 -20.75 10.48
N ASP A 155 35.54 -20.98 11.66
CA ASP A 155 34.24 -21.65 11.80
C ASP A 155 33.11 -20.88 11.11
N ALA A 156 33.12 -19.55 11.20
CA ALA A 156 32.11 -18.71 10.54
C ALA A 156 32.24 -18.76 9.02
N LEU A 157 33.46 -18.74 8.46
CA LEU A 157 33.67 -18.87 7.01
C LEU A 157 33.36 -20.28 6.49
N LEU A 158 33.65 -21.33 7.26
CA LEU A 158 33.27 -22.70 6.92
C LEU A 158 31.75 -22.89 6.91
N LEU A 159 31.06 -22.26 7.86
CA LEU A 159 29.60 -22.22 7.88
C LEU A 159 29.04 -21.45 6.67
N HIS A 160 29.66 -20.32 6.31
CA HIS A 160 29.32 -19.56 5.10
C HIS A 160 29.49 -20.40 3.84
N LEU A 161 30.60 -21.16 3.77
CA LEU A 161 30.91 -22.07 2.68
C LEU A 161 29.88 -23.19 2.54
N GLU A 162 29.49 -23.82 3.65
CA GLU A 162 28.48 -24.89 3.63
C GLU A 162 27.14 -24.38 3.08
N ALA A 163 26.72 -23.19 3.51
CA ALA A 163 25.51 -22.56 3.01
C ALA A 163 25.62 -22.14 1.55
N ALA A 164 26.75 -21.54 1.15
CA ALA A 164 27.00 -21.15 -0.23
C ALA A 164 27.07 -22.36 -1.18
N LEU A 165 27.65 -23.48 -0.74
CA LEU A 165 27.67 -24.74 -1.49
C LEU A 165 26.29 -25.38 -1.59
N SER A 166 25.52 -25.37 -0.50
CA SER A 166 24.14 -25.85 -0.51
C SER A 166 23.30 -25.04 -1.48
N ALA A 167 23.51 -23.71 -1.51
CA ALA A 167 22.83 -22.80 -2.41
C ALA A 167 23.29 -22.93 -3.87
N SER A 168 24.57 -23.21 -4.15
CA SER A 168 25.09 -23.39 -5.52
C SER A 168 24.65 -24.70 -6.16
N ARG A 169 24.42 -25.75 -5.35
CA ARG A 169 23.95 -27.07 -5.80
C ARG A 169 22.44 -27.17 -6.01
N VAL A 170 21.72 -26.05 -5.91
CA VAL A 170 20.28 -26.00 -6.17
C VAL A 170 19.99 -26.34 -7.63
N GLN A 171 19.09 -27.30 -7.82
CA GLN A 171 18.60 -27.73 -9.13
C GLN A 171 17.08 -27.73 -9.16
N VAL A 172 16.52 -27.30 -10.29
CA VAL A 172 15.06 -27.29 -10.51
C VAL A 172 14.74 -28.03 -11.80
N SER A 173 13.75 -28.93 -11.74
CA SER A 173 13.25 -29.64 -12.93
C SER A 173 11.97 -28.98 -13.43
N LEU A 174 12.05 -28.38 -14.63
CA LEU A 174 10.93 -27.72 -15.29
C LEU A 174 10.98 -28.02 -16.78
N PHE A 175 9.79 -28.21 -17.38
CA PHE A 175 9.65 -28.53 -18.81
C PHE A 175 10.44 -29.77 -19.26
N GLY A 176 10.59 -30.76 -18.36
CA GLY A 176 11.32 -32.01 -18.66
C GLY A 176 12.85 -31.88 -18.71
N LYS A 177 13.40 -30.72 -18.30
CA LYS A 177 14.85 -30.48 -18.22
C LYS A 177 15.23 -30.05 -16.79
N SER A 178 16.47 -30.34 -16.40
CA SER A 178 17.05 -29.90 -15.13
C SER A 178 17.89 -28.64 -15.32
N TRP A 179 17.63 -27.63 -14.49
CA TRP A 179 18.29 -26.33 -14.49
C TRP A 179 19.11 -26.21 -13.20
N ASP A 180 20.44 -26.20 -13.36
CA ASP A 180 21.42 -25.96 -12.31
C ASP A 180 21.99 -24.54 -12.42
N LEU A 181 22.80 -24.12 -11.43
CA LEU A 181 23.43 -22.80 -11.43
C LEU A 181 24.26 -22.54 -12.69
N ASN A 182 24.99 -23.52 -13.21
CA ASN A 182 25.88 -23.34 -14.36
C ASN A 182 25.17 -22.98 -15.66
N LYS A 183 23.89 -23.37 -15.79
CA LYS A 183 23.05 -23.04 -16.95
C LYS A 183 22.42 -21.66 -16.86
N ILE A 184 22.19 -21.13 -15.65
CA ILE A 184 21.45 -19.87 -15.45
C ILE A 184 22.33 -18.70 -14.98
N CYS A 185 23.54 -18.97 -14.51
CA CYS A 185 24.44 -17.94 -14.01
C CYS A 185 24.88 -17.00 -15.13
N TYR A 186 25.16 -15.75 -14.77
CA TYR A 186 25.69 -14.78 -15.71
C TYR A 186 27.17 -15.11 -16.01
N LYS A 187 27.45 -15.41 -17.29
CA LYS A 187 28.81 -15.62 -17.82
C LYS A 187 29.19 -14.43 -18.70
N SER A 188 30.18 -13.66 -18.25
CA SER A 188 30.58 -12.44 -18.96
C SER A 188 31.43 -12.77 -20.19
N GLY A 189 30.94 -12.40 -21.37
CA GLY A 189 31.75 -12.34 -22.59
C GLY A 189 32.36 -13.68 -23.01
N VAL A 190 31.54 -14.74 -23.10
CA VAL A 190 32.00 -16.04 -23.58
C VAL A 190 32.54 -15.87 -25.02
N PRO A 191 33.85 -16.05 -25.26
CA PRO A 191 34.40 -15.97 -26.59
C PRO A 191 33.92 -17.18 -27.39
N ILE A 192 33.48 -16.93 -28.62
CA ILE A 192 33.13 -17.99 -29.57
C ILE A 192 34.43 -18.74 -29.87
N MET A 193 34.57 -19.93 -29.31
CA MET A 193 35.72 -20.81 -29.53
C MET A 193 35.26 -22.08 -30.21
N GLU A 194 36.05 -22.56 -31.18
CA GLU A 194 35.81 -23.86 -31.83
C GLU A 194 35.97 -25.04 -30.85
N ASN A 195 36.65 -24.81 -29.71
CA ASN A 195 36.92 -25.81 -28.70
C ASN A 195 35.85 -25.81 -27.59
N VAL A 196 34.92 -26.77 -27.69
CA VAL A 196 33.80 -27.04 -26.74
C VAL A 196 34.27 -27.24 -25.29
N MET A 197 35.53 -27.63 -25.07
CA MET A 197 36.06 -27.92 -23.74
C MET A 197 36.16 -26.68 -22.84
N ILE A 198 36.63 -25.56 -23.39
CA ILE A 198 36.85 -24.33 -22.61
C ILE A 198 35.49 -23.68 -22.30
N GLU A 199 34.50 -23.87 -23.18
CA GLU A 199 33.12 -23.40 -22.98
C GLU A 199 32.49 -23.94 -21.69
N ARG A 200 32.73 -25.22 -21.36
CA ARG A 200 32.20 -25.87 -20.15
C ARG A 200 32.88 -25.46 -18.85
N LEU A 201 34.09 -24.90 -18.93
CA LEU A 201 34.88 -24.44 -17.78
C LEU A 201 34.70 -22.94 -17.52
N PHE A 202 33.92 -22.20 -18.34
CA PHE A 202 33.70 -20.78 -18.06
C PHE A 202 33.02 -20.58 -16.70
N PRO A 203 33.67 -19.84 -15.79
CA PRO A 203 33.18 -19.69 -14.44
C PRO A 203 31.94 -18.81 -14.40
N CYS A 204 31.07 -19.11 -13.45
CA CYS A 204 29.96 -18.24 -13.11
C CYS A 204 30.50 -17.00 -12.37
N MET A 205 29.92 -15.84 -12.65
CA MET A 205 30.23 -14.63 -11.90
C MET A 205 29.62 -14.70 -10.50
N ILE A 206 30.42 -15.10 -9.52
CA ILE A 206 30.07 -15.17 -8.10
C ILE A 206 30.99 -14.21 -7.37
N VAL A 207 30.42 -13.28 -6.61
CA VAL A 207 31.19 -12.37 -5.76
C VAL A 207 31.14 -12.92 -4.35
N THR A 208 32.28 -13.36 -3.81
CA THR A 208 32.32 -14.01 -2.49
C THR A 208 33.65 -13.75 -1.77
N PRO A 209 33.66 -13.61 -0.42
CA PRO A 209 34.90 -13.59 0.36
C PRO A 209 35.66 -14.92 0.28
N LEU A 210 34.98 -16.02 -0.09
CA LEU A 210 35.59 -17.34 -0.25
C LEU A 210 36.54 -17.41 -1.43
N ASP A 211 36.48 -16.45 -2.37
CA ASP A 211 37.45 -16.37 -3.46
C ASP A 211 38.85 -16.07 -2.91
N CYS A 212 39.03 -15.39 -1.77
CA CYS A 212 40.38 -15.26 -1.20
C CYS A 212 41.05 -16.60 -0.85
N PHE A 213 40.25 -17.66 -0.71
CA PHE A 213 40.68 -18.99 -0.30
C PHE A 213 40.51 -20.01 -1.44
N TRP A 214 41.08 -21.20 -1.27
CA TRP A 214 40.94 -22.28 -2.25
C TRP A 214 39.47 -22.73 -2.40
N GLU A 215 38.67 -22.65 -1.33
CA GLU A 215 37.28 -23.09 -1.31
C GLU A 215 36.34 -22.32 -2.26
N GLY A 216 36.73 -21.12 -2.72
CA GLY A 216 36.04 -20.43 -3.82
C GLY A 216 35.95 -21.29 -5.09
N ALA A 217 36.92 -22.17 -5.32
CA ALA A 217 36.89 -23.13 -6.43
C ALA A 217 35.77 -24.17 -6.30
N LYS A 218 35.34 -24.51 -5.08
CA LYS A 218 34.25 -25.47 -4.83
C LYS A 218 32.88 -24.92 -5.21
N LEU A 219 32.73 -23.59 -5.21
CA LEU A 219 31.51 -22.90 -5.61
C LEU A 219 31.35 -22.83 -7.13
N GLN A 220 32.46 -22.91 -7.86
CA GLN A 220 32.44 -22.93 -9.31
C GLN A 220 32.02 -24.32 -9.80
N GLY A 221 30.96 -24.36 -10.61
CA GLY A 221 30.55 -25.58 -11.29
C GLY A 221 31.21 -25.73 -12.66
N GLY A 222 30.87 -26.83 -13.33
CA GLY A 222 31.47 -27.22 -14.59
C GLY A 222 32.57 -28.26 -14.42
N SER A 223 32.52 -29.30 -15.25
CA SER A 223 33.59 -30.27 -15.39
C SER A 223 33.92 -30.46 -16.86
N ALA A 224 35.20 -30.58 -17.16
CA ALA A 224 35.68 -30.97 -18.48
C ALA A 224 36.31 -32.34 -18.39
N TYR A 225 35.75 -33.29 -19.15
CA TYR A 225 36.33 -34.61 -19.31
C TYR A 225 37.36 -34.59 -20.44
N LEU A 226 38.57 -35.01 -20.13
CA LEU A 226 39.67 -35.16 -21.06
C LEU A 226 40.11 -36.64 -21.07
N PRO A 227 40.13 -37.31 -22.24
CA PRO A 227 40.59 -38.69 -22.32
C PRO A 227 42.02 -38.83 -21.76
N GLY A 228 42.20 -39.66 -20.73
CA GLY A 228 43.49 -39.89 -20.08
C GLY A 228 43.78 -39.00 -18.87
N MET A 229 42.89 -38.06 -18.52
CA MET A 229 42.97 -37.25 -17.29
C MET A 229 41.73 -37.46 -16.42
N PRO A 230 41.83 -37.25 -15.08
CA PRO A 230 40.65 -37.15 -14.24
C PRO A 230 39.78 -35.95 -14.65
N ASP A 231 38.52 -35.96 -14.24
CA ASP A 231 37.61 -34.83 -14.50
C ASP A 231 38.22 -33.51 -14.02
N ILE A 232 38.37 -32.57 -14.95
CA ILE A 232 38.95 -31.27 -14.67
C ILE A 232 37.85 -30.36 -14.13
N GLN A 233 38.08 -29.86 -12.92
CA GLN A 233 37.23 -28.91 -12.20
C GLN A 233 38.11 -27.79 -11.66
N TRP A 234 37.52 -26.64 -11.32
CA TRP A 234 38.29 -25.54 -10.74
C TRP A 234 39.03 -25.92 -9.45
N MET A 235 38.57 -26.96 -8.75
CA MET A 235 39.20 -27.51 -7.53
C MET A 235 40.57 -28.18 -7.78
N ASN A 236 40.79 -28.75 -8.97
CA ASN A 236 42.03 -29.48 -9.32
C ASN A 236 42.76 -28.91 -10.56
N LEU A 237 42.21 -27.86 -11.18
CA LEU A 237 42.78 -27.21 -12.34
C LEU A 237 43.88 -26.21 -11.98
N ASP A 238 45.10 -26.51 -12.41
CA ASP A 238 46.18 -25.52 -12.57
C ASP A 238 46.29 -25.15 -14.07
N PRO A 239 45.86 -23.93 -14.48
CA PRO A 239 45.90 -23.52 -15.88
C PRO A 239 47.32 -23.53 -16.47
N LEU A 240 48.34 -23.17 -15.71
CA LEU A 240 49.71 -23.11 -16.24
C LEU A 240 50.25 -24.51 -16.51
N LYS A 241 50.03 -25.43 -15.57
CA LYS A 241 50.42 -26.84 -15.73
C LYS A 241 49.66 -27.52 -16.86
N LEU A 242 48.35 -27.27 -16.96
CA LEU A 242 47.53 -27.81 -18.04
C LEU A 242 48.00 -27.29 -19.41
N MET A 243 48.37 -26.01 -19.52
CA MET A 243 48.92 -25.45 -20.75
C MET A 243 50.26 -26.07 -21.12
N GLU A 244 51.12 -26.38 -20.15
CA GLU A 244 52.40 -27.08 -20.41
C GLU A 244 52.18 -28.50 -20.93
N GLU A 245 51.27 -29.26 -20.31
CA GLU A 245 50.93 -30.63 -20.75
C GLU A 245 50.28 -30.63 -22.14
N LEU A 246 49.34 -29.72 -22.41
CA LEU A 246 48.67 -29.64 -23.71
C LEU A 246 49.53 -29.01 -24.82
N SER A 247 50.54 -28.20 -24.46
CA SER A 247 51.48 -27.63 -25.43
C SER A 247 52.28 -28.70 -26.18
N GLN A 248 52.38 -29.91 -25.63
CA GLN A 248 53.01 -31.06 -26.29
C GLN A 248 52.20 -31.56 -27.50
N PHE A 249 50.89 -31.31 -27.51
CA PHE A 249 49.97 -31.83 -28.53
C PHE A 249 49.46 -30.74 -29.48
N THR A 250 49.37 -29.48 -29.03
CA THR A 250 48.83 -28.35 -29.82
C THR A 250 49.52 -27.03 -29.47
N SER A 251 49.61 -26.11 -30.45
CA SER A 251 50.12 -24.75 -30.19
C SER A 251 49.09 -23.93 -29.42
N LEU A 252 49.37 -23.62 -28.15
CA LEU A 252 48.47 -22.88 -27.24
C LEU A 252 49.02 -21.50 -26.86
N GLU A 253 49.91 -20.93 -27.66
CA GLU A 253 50.62 -19.70 -27.33
C GLU A 253 49.67 -18.50 -27.15
N GLY A 254 48.63 -18.39 -27.98
CA GLY A 254 47.59 -17.36 -27.83
C GLY A 254 46.78 -17.50 -26.53
N PHE A 255 46.45 -18.73 -26.12
CA PHE A 255 45.76 -18.98 -24.85
C PHE A 255 46.66 -18.67 -23.65
N ARG A 256 47.95 -19.03 -23.73
CA ARG A 256 48.94 -18.71 -22.70
C ARG A 256 49.09 -17.20 -22.53
N GLU A 257 49.22 -16.46 -23.64
CA GLU A 257 49.30 -14.99 -23.61
C GLU A 257 48.01 -14.36 -23.04
N MET A 258 46.84 -14.90 -23.37
CA MET A 258 45.57 -14.46 -22.79
C MET A 258 45.53 -14.66 -21.27
N LEU A 259 45.92 -15.83 -20.77
CA LEU A 259 45.96 -16.14 -19.33
C LEU A 259 46.96 -15.26 -18.58
N ASP A 260 48.13 -14.99 -19.19
CA ASP A 260 49.15 -14.12 -18.61
C ASP A 260 48.70 -12.66 -18.56
N LYS A 261 48.11 -12.14 -19.65
CA LYS A 261 47.53 -10.78 -19.69
C LYS A 261 46.40 -10.60 -18.68
N ALA A 262 45.62 -11.64 -18.43
CA ALA A 262 44.58 -11.68 -17.41
C ALA A 262 45.10 -11.96 -15.99
N GLN A 263 46.40 -12.26 -15.83
CA GLN A 263 47.03 -12.56 -14.55
C GLN A 263 46.30 -13.66 -13.77
N VAL A 264 45.94 -14.75 -14.46
CA VAL A 264 45.29 -15.92 -13.83
C VAL A 264 46.30 -16.70 -12.98
N GLY A 265 47.52 -16.88 -13.50
CA GLY A 265 48.55 -17.70 -12.84
C GLY A 265 48.05 -19.13 -12.56
N HIS A 266 48.30 -19.63 -11.35
CA HIS A 266 47.81 -20.93 -10.87
C HIS A 266 46.34 -20.92 -10.39
N ALA A 267 45.56 -19.88 -10.71
CA ALA A 267 44.16 -19.70 -10.34
C ALA A 267 43.87 -19.83 -8.83
N TYR A 268 43.30 -20.96 -8.39
CA TYR A 268 42.94 -21.25 -7.00
C TYR A 268 43.99 -22.12 -6.28
N MET A 269 44.93 -22.75 -6.99
CA MET A 269 45.85 -23.75 -6.41
C MET A 269 46.89 -23.18 -5.44
N ASN A 270 47.17 -21.88 -5.53
CA ASN A 270 48.13 -21.18 -4.67
C ASN A 270 47.46 -20.40 -3.51
N ARG A 271 46.15 -20.54 -3.35
CA ARG A 271 45.40 -19.86 -2.28
C ARG A 271 45.47 -20.68 -0.98
N PRO A 272 45.43 -20.04 0.19
CA PRO A 272 45.32 -20.76 1.45
C PRO A 272 44.00 -21.54 1.52
N CYS A 273 44.03 -22.73 2.11
CA CYS A 273 42.83 -23.51 2.39
C CYS A 273 42.21 -23.06 3.72
N LEU A 274 40.90 -22.90 3.79
CA LEU A 274 40.20 -22.66 5.06
C LEU A 274 40.29 -23.89 5.96
N ASP A 275 40.21 -25.11 5.41
CA ASP A 275 40.45 -26.34 6.17
C ASP A 275 41.67 -27.11 5.62
N PRO A 276 42.84 -27.02 6.28
CA PRO A 276 44.03 -27.77 5.88
C PRO A 276 43.89 -29.29 5.98
N ASN A 277 42.95 -29.80 6.78
CA ASN A 277 42.74 -31.23 6.98
C ASN A 277 41.93 -31.87 5.84
N ASP A 278 41.28 -31.06 5.01
CA ASP A 278 40.53 -31.54 3.85
C ASP A 278 41.45 -32.32 2.89
N SER A 279 41.06 -33.53 2.49
CA SER A 279 41.83 -34.35 1.55
C SER A 279 41.99 -33.68 0.19
N ASP A 280 41.03 -32.84 -0.21
CA ASP A 280 40.96 -32.24 -1.53
C ASP A 280 41.79 -30.95 -1.61
N CYS A 281 42.20 -30.38 -0.48
CA CYS A 281 43.05 -29.18 -0.45
C CYS A 281 44.42 -29.46 -1.11
N PRO A 282 44.85 -28.64 -2.09
CA PRO A 282 46.03 -28.90 -2.91
C PRO A 282 47.32 -28.80 -2.12
N LEU A 283 48.30 -29.62 -2.48
CA LEU A 283 49.64 -29.61 -1.86
C LEU A 283 50.42 -28.31 -2.11
N SER A 284 50.04 -27.54 -3.14
CA SER A 284 50.62 -26.24 -3.44
C SER A 284 50.12 -25.10 -2.55
N ALA A 285 49.08 -25.34 -1.72
CA ALA A 285 48.56 -24.33 -0.81
C ALA A 285 49.55 -24.05 0.33
N PRO A 286 49.79 -22.77 0.68
CA PRO A 286 50.85 -22.38 1.61
C PRO A 286 50.68 -22.93 3.03
N ASN A 287 49.45 -23.26 3.44
CA ASN A 287 49.14 -23.74 4.78
C ASN A 287 48.86 -25.25 4.87
N LYS A 288 48.94 -25.99 3.76
CA LYS A 288 48.65 -27.44 3.73
C LYS A 288 49.65 -28.25 4.57
N ASP A 289 50.93 -27.97 4.42
CA ASP A 289 52.00 -28.67 5.14
C ASP A 289 52.05 -28.29 6.64
N LEU A 290 51.74 -27.02 6.94
CA LEU A 290 51.77 -26.47 8.30
C LEU A 290 50.54 -26.87 9.12
N ARG A 291 49.41 -27.17 8.47
CA ARG A 291 48.10 -27.45 9.11
C ARG A 291 47.62 -26.35 10.06
N GLU A 292 48.00 -25.12 9.77
CA GLU A 292 47.57 -23.93 10.53
C GLU A 292 46.39 -23.24 9.83
N SER A 293 45.47 -22.70 10.65
CA SER A 293 44.37 -21.87 10.17
C SER A 293 44.92 -20.59 9.54
N PRO A 294 44.44 -20.16 8.36
CA PRO A 294 44.93 -18.94 7.73
C PRO A 294 44.55 -17.68 8.53
N ASP A 295 45.36 -16.63 8.42
CA ASP A 295 45.01 -15.30 8.92
C ASP A 295 43.91 -14.69 8.04
N ILE A 296 42.65 -14.88 8.43
CA ILE A 296 41.48 -14.48 7.65
C ILE A 296 41.42 -12.97 7.44
N ALA A 297 41.71 -12.18 8.48
CA ALA A 297 41.65 -10.73 8.40
C ALA A 297 42.73 -10.18 7.45
N GLY A 298 43.95 -10.73 7.54
CA GLY A 298 45.04 -10.39 6.63
C GLY A 298 44.77 -10.79 5.18
N GLN A 299 44.13 -11.94 4.92
CA GLN A 299 43.81 -12.40 3.56
C GLN A 299 42.67 -11.61 2.92
N LEU A 300 41.70 -11.15 3.70
CA LEU A 300 40.58 -10.34 3.20
C LEU A 300 40.95 -8.87 3.06
N GLN A 301 42.08 -8.43 3.61
CA GLN A 301 42.58 -7.07 3.49
C GLN A 301 42.92 -6.73 2.04
N GLY A 302 42.47 -5.56 1.59
CA GLY A 302 42.52 -5.11 0.21
C GLY A 302 41.40 -5.64 -0.67
N GLY A 303 40.60 -6.60 -0.20
CA GLY A 303 39.55 -7.26 -0.98
C GLY A 303 40.00 -8.58 -1.61
N CYS A 304 39.04 -9.31 -2.20
CA CYS A 304 39.32 -10.61 -2.82
C CYS A 304 39.46 -10.52 -4.32
N HIS A 305 40.28 -11.39 -4.90
CA HIS A 305 40.36 -11.54 -6.34
C HIS A 305 39.70 -12.85 -6.76
N GLY A 306 38.90 -12.83 -7.82
CA GLY A 306 38.42 -14.05 -8.48
C GLY A 306 39.56 -14.79 -9.20
N PHE A 307 39.27 -15.62 -10.19
CA PHE A 307 40.33 -16.36 -10.90
C PHE A 307 41.33 -15.45 -11.63
N SER A 308 40.90 -14.28 -12.13
CA SER A 308 41.76 -13.27 -12.75
C SER A 308 42.08 -12.17 -11.75
N LYS A 309 43.35 -12.04 -11.36
CA LYS A 309 43.79 -10.98 -10.42
C LYS A 309 43.60 -9.57 -10.98
N LYS A 310 43.67 -9.42 -12.31
CA LYS A 310 43.59 -8.12 -12.99
C LYS A 310 42.17 -7.62 -13.20
N PHE A 311 41.24 -8.50 -13.58
CA PHE A 311 39.89 -8.09 -14.00
C PHE A 311 38.81 -8.37 -12.96
N MET A 312 39.01 -9.35 -12.07
CA MET A 312 38.02 -9.76 -11.08
C MET A 312 38.53 -9.39 -9.69
N HIS A 313 38.33 -8.14 -9.31
CA HIS A 313 38.66 -7.65 -7.99
C HIS A 313 37.38 -7.22 -7.25
N TRP A 314 37.11 -7.90 -6.14
CA TRP A 314 36.00 -7.68 -5.24
C TRP A 314 36.49 -6.84 -4.06
N GLN A 315 36.09 -5.57 -4.03
CA GLN A 315 36.44 -4.67 -2.94
C GLN A 315 35.88 -5.16 -1.60
N GLU A 316 36.58 -4.88 -0.51
CA GLU A 316 36.17 -5.28 0.86
C GLU A 316 34.73 -4.86 1.17
N GLU A 317 34.31 -3.66 0.77
CA GLU A 317 32.99 -3.11 1.04
C GLU A 317 31.84 -3.90 0.39
N LEU A 318 32.14 -4.72 -0.62
CA LEU A 318 31.15 -5.53 -1.33
C LEU A 318 30.95 -6.90 -0.67
N ILE A 319 31.96 -7.39 0.04
CA ILE A 319 32.00 -8.75 0.63
C ILE A 319 31.89 -8.74 2.16
N LEU A 320 32.25 -7.63 2.83
CA LEU A 320 32.24 -7.47 4.28
C LEU A 320 31.34 -6.30 4.72
N GLY A 321 30.54 -6.53 5.76
CA GLY A 321 29.74 -5.51 6.44
C GLY A 321 30.25 -5.21 7.85
N GLY A 322 30.04 -3.97 8.34
CA GLY A 322 30.39 -3.58 9.71
C GLY A 322 31.88 -3.69 10.05
N ARG A 323 32.74 -3.32 9.10
CA ARG A 323 34.20 -3.43 9.25
C ARG A 323 34.78 -2.47 10.29
N VAL A 324 35.68 -2.98 11.13
CA VAL A 324 36.48 -2.19 12.08
C VAL A 324 37.94 -2.28 11.68
N MET A 325 38.54 -1.11 11.46
CA MET A 325 39.93 -0.98 11.04
C MET A 325 40.77 -0.43 12.21
N ASP A 326 42.03 -0.87 12.30
CA ASP A 326 43.02 -0.29 13.20
C ASP A 326 43.44 1.12 12.73
N THR A 327 44.12 1.85 13.60
CA THR A 327 44.87 3.09 13.35
C THR A 327 45.83 3.02 12.16
N GLN A 328 46.29 1.83 11.77
CA GLN A 328 47.14 1.59 10.60
C GLN A 328 46.36 1.20 9.32
N ASN A 329 45.03 1.32 9.32
CA ASN A 329 44.14 0.82 8.25
C ASN A 329 44.27 -0.69 7.99
N ALA A 330 44.56 -1.48 9.04
CA ALA A 330 44.50 -2.93 8.99
C ALA A 330 43.11 -3.42 9.42
N LEU A 331 42.54 -4.38 8.70
CA LEU A 331 41.25 -4.97 9.05
C LEU A 331 41.38 -5.79 10.34
N GLN A 332 40.58 -5.47 11.37
CA GLN A 332 40.58 -6.20 12.65
C GLN A 332 39.35 -7.09 12.81
N SER A 333 38.16 -6.56 12.50
CA SER A 333 36.90 -7.30 12.62
C SER A 333 35.87 -6.88 11.58
N ALA A 334 34.87 -7.74 11.39
CA ALA A 334 33.68 -7.45 10.60
C ALA A 334 32.44 -8.06 11.29
N GLU A 335 31.27 -7.52 10.97
CA GLU A 335 29.99 -7.94 11.55
C GLU A 335 29.17 -8.81 10.59
N ALA A 336 29.44 -8.76 9.27
CA ALA A 336 28.70 -9.54 8.30
C ALA A 336 29.58 -9.99 7.11
N LEU A 337 29.24 -11.14 6.54
CA LEU A 337 29.78 -11.64 5.28
C LEU A 337 28.69 -11.64 4.22
N GLN A 338 29.04 -11.29 2.98
CA GLN A 338 28.12 -11.28 1.86
C GLN A 338 28.66 -12.09 0.68
N THR A 339 27.82 -12.90 0.07
CA THR A 339 28.07 -13.55 -1.23
C THR A 339 26.94 -13.26 -2.18
N MET A 340 27.26 -12.96 -3.43
CA MET A 340 26.30 -12.67 -4.49
C MET A 340 26.48 -13.61 -5.66
N PHE A 341 25.42 -14.31 -6.02
CA PHE A 341 25.32 -15.11 -7.23
C PHE A 341 24.68 -14.25 -8.32
N LEU A 342 25.42 -13.97 -9.39
CA LEU A 342 24.87 -13.23 -10.53
C LEU A 342 24.20 -14.20 -11.49
N LEU A 343 22.90 -13.99 -11.75
CA LEU A 343 22.12 -14.75 -12.72
C LEU A 343 21.85 -13.89 -13.96
N MET A 344 21.68 -14.55 -15.10
CA MET A 344 21.19 -13.87 -16.30
C MET A 344 19.80 -13.28 -16.07
N SER A 345 19.48 -12.19 -16.77
CA SER A 345 18.10 -11.71 -16.89
C SER A 345 17.24 -12.71 -17.68
N PRO A 346 15.90 -12.65 -17.60
CA PRO A 346 15.04 -13.53 -18.37
C PRO A 346 15.26 -13.47 -19.88
N LYS A 347 15.50 -12.29 -20.46
CA LYS A 347 15.76 -12.18 -21.90
C LYS A 347 17.15 -12.70 -22.26
N GLN A 348 18.16 -12.47 -21.43
CA GLN A 348 19.48 -13.06 -21.67
C GLN A 348 19.46 -14.57 -21.62
N LEU A 349 18.75 -15.14 -20.65
CA LEU A 349 18.56 -16.58 -20.59
C LEU A 349 17.83 -17.07 -21.86
N TYR A 350 16.82 -16.32 -22.31
CA TYR A 350 16.13 -16.61 -23.56
C TYR A 350 17.07 -16.59 -24.78
N GLU A 351 17.84 -15.52 -24.94
CA GLU A 351 18.79 -15.33 -26.05
C GLU A 351 19.94 -16.35 -26.00
N HIS A 352 20.43 -16.70 -24.80
CA HIS A 352 21.52 -17.65 -24.60
C HIS A 352 21.16 -19.05 -25.10
N PHE A 353 19.96 -19.53 -24.79
CA PHE A 353 19.52 -20.87 -25.19
C PHE A 353 18.77 -20.90 -26.52
N LYS A 354 18.40 -19.77 -27.12
CA LYS A 354 17.50 -19.68 -28.27
C LYS A 354 17.79 -20.68 -29.41
N ASP A 355 19.08 -20.88 -29.71
CA ASP A 355 19.54 -21.75 -30.80
C ASP A 355 20.18 -23.07 -30.29
N ASP A 356 20.08 -23.36 -28.99
CA ASP A 356 20.66 -24.55 -28.36
C ASP A 356 19.75 -25.79 -28.55
N TYR A 357 20.35 -26.91 -28.98
CA TYR A 357 19.67 -28.19 -29.16
C TYR A 357 18.96 -28.67 -27.88
N GLU A 358 19.46 -28.32 -26.68
CA GLU A 358 18.87 -28.76 -25.42
C GLU A 358 17.41 -28.32 -25.24
N ILE A 359 17.02 -27.19 -25.82
CA ILE A 359 15.69 -26.58 -25.66
C ILE A 359 14.78 -26.75 -26.88
N HIS A 360 15.24 -27.37 -27.98
CA HIS A 360 14.47 -27.51 -29.22
C HIS A 360 13.14 -28.26 -29.05
N ASP A 361 13.04 -29.13 -28.04
CA ASP A 361 11.82 -29.87 -27.71
C ASP A 361 10.72 -28.99 -27.09
N ILE A 362 11.04 -27.74 -26.76
CA ILE A 362 10.19 -26.82 -25.99
C ILE A 362 9.95 -25.56 -26.83
N ASN A 363 8.71 -25.09 -26.91
CA ASN A 363 8.42 -23.75 -27.44
C ASN A 363 9.01 -22.69 -26.50
N TRP A 364 10.26 -22.31 -26.72
CA TRP A 364 11.03 -21.43 -25.85
C TRP A 364 10.58 -19.97 -25.98
N ASN A 365 10.31 -19.33 -24.85
CA ASN A 365 9.87 -17.95 -24.76
C ASN A 365 10.41 -17.30 -23.48
N GLU A 366 10.38 -15.97 -23.44
CA GLU A 366 10.83 -15.19 -22.27
C GLU A 366 10.02 -15.55 -21.00
N ASP A 367 8.72 -15.86 -21.12
CA ASP A 367 7.91 -16.25 -19.95
C ASP A 367 8.38 -17.56 -19.30
N LYS A 368 8.81 -18.56 -20.10
CA LYS A 368 9.37 -19.80 -19.57
C LYS A 368 10.73 -19.57 -18.93
N ALA A 369 11.56 -18.71 -19.52
CA ALA A 369 12.82 -18.30 -18.93
C ALA A 369 12.60 -17.63 -17.56
N THR A 370 11.63 -16.71 -17.46
CA THR A 370 11.20 -16.09 -16.20
C THR A 370 10.74 -17.14 -15.20
N ALA A 371 9.87 -18.07 -15.60
CA ALA A 371 9.36 -19.12 -14.71
C ALA A 371 10.46 -20.04 -14.15
N ILE A 372 11.48 -20.35 -14.96
CA ILE A 372 12.64 -21.14 -14.54
C ILE A 372 13.45 -20.35 -13.50
N LEU A 373 13.79 -19.09 -13.79
CA LEU A 373 14.56 -18.23 -12.88
C LEU A 373 13.82 -18.02 -11.56
N GLU A 374 12.53 -17.70 -11.58
CA GLU A 374 11.74 -17.54 -10.36
C GLU A 374 11.69 -18.82 -9.52
N SER A 375 11.53 -19.97 -10.17
CA SER A 375 11.46 -21.26 -9.46
C SER A 375 12.81 -21.62 -8.84
N TRP A 376 13.91 -21.37 -9.55
CA TRP A 376 15.26 -21.55 -9.02
C TRP A 376 15.55 -20.59 -7.86
N GLN A 377 15.20 -19.30 -8.00
CA GLN A 377 15.39 -18.29 -6.96
C GLN A 377 14.59 -18.60 -5.68
N ARG A 378 13.33 -19.06 -5.81
CA ARG A 378 12.53 -19.51 -4.65
C ARG A 378 13.19 -20.70 -3.96
N LYS A 379 13.69 -21.68 -4.73
CA LYS A 379 14.37 -22.85 -4.15
C LYS A 379 15.72 -22.49 -3.52
N PHE A 380 16.44 -21.54 -4.10
CA PHE A 380 17.68 -20.98 -3.56
C PHE A 380 17.46 -20.41 -2.15
N VAL A 381 16.43 -19.58 -1.97
CA VAL A 381 16.13 -18.98 -0.66
C VAL A 381 15.71 -20.05 0.36
N GLU A 382 14.89 -21.03 -0.04
CA GLU A 382 14.45 -22.14 0.83
C GLU A 382 15.64 -22.98 1.31
N VAL A 383 16.53 -23.36 0.41
CA VAL A 383 17.71 -24.19 0.72
C VAL A 383 18.73 -23.41 1.54
N ALA A 384 18.98 -22.15 1.22
CA ALA A 384 19.92 -21.32 1.97
C ALA A 384 19.48 -21.13 3.43
N HIS A 385 18.20 -20.87 3.69
CA HIS A 385 17.69 -20.80 5.07
C HIS A 385 17.68 -22.14 5.80
N GLY A 386 17.49 -23.25 5.08
CA GLY A 386 17.51 -24.60 5.64
C GLY A 386 18.90 -25.21 5.83
N SER A 387 19.96 -24.55 5.32
CA SER A 387 21.31 -25.11 5.26
C SER A 387 22.04 -25.16 6.61
N ILE A 388 21.66 -24.31 7.57
CA ILE A 388 22.39 -24.18 8.83
C ILE A 388 21.62 -24.79 10.01
N PRO A 389 22.30 -25.58 10.88
CA PRO A 389 21.72 -26.07 12.13
C PRO A 389 21.34 -24.93 13.07
N GLN A 390 20.16 -25.00 13.72
CA GLN A 390 19.71 -23.95 14.64
C GLN A 390 20.64 -23.68 15.85
N ASN A 391 21.55 -24.60 16.17
CA ASN A 391 22.53 -24.47 17.24
C ASN A 391 23.79 -23.66 16.86
N SER A 392 23.90 -23.16 15.63
CA SER A 392 25.03 -22.33 15.19
C SER A 392 25.09 -20.98 15.92
N THR A 393 26.28 -20.38 15.94
CA THR A 393 26.53 -19.03 16.47
C THR A 393 26.15 -17.91 15.50
N SER A 394 25.92 -18.24 14.22
CA SER A 394 25.54 -17.32 13.15
C SER A 394 24.23 -17.72 12.48
N GLU A 395 23.58 -16.74 11.87
CA GLU A 395 22.39 -16.91 11.04
C GLU A 395 22.68 -16.52 9.60
N ILE A 396 21.94 -17.13 8.67
CA ILE A 396 22.03 -16.84 7.25
C ILE A 396 20.70 -16.31 6.72
N HIS A 397 20.83 -15.25 5.94
CA HIS A 397 19.75 -14.57 5.26
C HIS A 397 20.00 -14.64 3.76
N ALA A 398 19.07 -15.26 3.03
CA ALA A 398 19.09 -15.28 1.58
C ALA A 398 18.06 -14.29 1.04
N PHE A 399 18.44 -13.57 -0.01
CA PHE A 399 17.58 -12.62 -0.69
C PHE A 399 17.70 -12.82 -2.21
N SER A 400 16.55 -12.78 -2.88
CA SER A 400 16.48 -12.84 -4.33
C SER A 400 15.55 -11.74 -4.86
N THR A 401 15.70 -11.42 -6.14
CA THR A 401 14.79 -10.50 -6.84
C THR A 401 13.33 -10.98 -6.80
N THR A 402 13.09 -12.29 -6.94
CA THR A 402 11.74 -12.87 -6.81
C THR A 402 11.16 -12.70 -5.40
N THR A 403 11.94 -12.86 -4.33
CA THR A 403 11.42 -12.65 -2.97
C THR A 403 10.99 -11.22 -2.70
N LEU A 404 11.65 -10.23 -3.28
CA LEU A 404 11.22 -8.84 -3.19
C LEU A 404 9.88 -8.63 -3.92
N ASN A 405 9.72 -9.21 -5.11
CA ASN A 405 8.45 -9.18 -5.83
C ASN A 405 7.33 -9.89 -5.06
N ASP A 406 7.62 -11.04 -4.43
CA ASP A 406 6.67 -11.78 -3.60
C ASP A 406 6.27 -10.98 -2.35
N ILE A 407 7.21 -10.28 -1.70
CA ILE A 407 6.92 -9.34 -0.59
C ILE A 407 6.00 -8.22 -1.07
N MET A 408 6.30 -7.61 -2.23
CA MET A 408 5.48 -6.53 -2.77
C MET A 408 4.08 -6.99 -3.17
N LYS A 409 3.97 -8.19 -3.74
CA LYS A 409 2.69 -8.81 -4.08
C LYS A 409 1.87 -9.11 -2.84
N SER A 410 2.48 -9.70 -1.80
CA SER A 410 1.84 -9.95 -0.50
C SER A 410 1.42 -8.65 0.19
N PHE A 411 2.22 -7.59 0.08
CA PHE A 411 1.85 -6.26 0.57
C PHE A 411 0.70 -5.64 -0.24
N SER A 412 0.55 -5.99 -1.52
CA SER A 412 -0.54 -5.50 -2.39
C SER A 412 -1.82 -6.33 -2.25
N ASP A 413 -1.71 -7.57 -1.77
CA ASP A 413 -2.84 -8.48 -1.60
C ASP A 413 -3.84 -7.93 -0.58
N VAL A 414 -5.07 -7.79 -1.04
CA VAL A 414 -6.15 -7.23 -0.24
C VAL A 414 -6.69 -8.30 0.69
N SER A 415 -6.43 -8.15 1.98
CA SER A 415 -7.11 -8.97 2.99
C SER A 415 -8.58 -8.55 3.07
N VAL A 416 -9.43 -9.31 2.37
CA VAL A 416 -10.90 -9.15 2.39
C VAL A 416 -11.44 -9.16 3.83
N ILE A 417 -10.81 -9.93 4.72
CA ILE A 417 -11.17 -10.01 6.15
C ILE A 417 -10.98 -8.64 6.83
N ARG A 418 -9.86 -7.94 6.58
CA ARG A 418 -9.61 -6.60 7.17
C ARG A 418 -10.59 -5.57 6.63
N VAL A 419 -10.85 -5.57 5.31
CA VAL A 419 -11.82 -4.66 4.69
C VAL A 419 -13.22 -4.91 5.22
N ALA A 420 -13.72 -6.15 5.14
CA ALA A 420 -15.03 -6.51 5.66
C ALA A 420 -15.15 -6.21 7.17
N GLY A 421 -14.12 -6.53 7.96
CA GLY A 421 -14.07 -6.24 9.40
C GLY A 421 -14.19 -4.75 9.71
N GLY A 422 -13.46 -3.87 9.00
CA GLY A 422 -13.54 -2.43 9.19
C GLY A 422 -14.90 -1.84 8.78
N TYR A 423 -15.50 -2.32 7.68
CA TYR A 423 -16.84 -1.90 7.27
C TYR A 423 -17.92 -2.37 8.25
N LEU A 424 -17.82 -3.59 8.76
CA LEU A 424 -18.72 -4.12 9.80
C LEU A 424 -18.60 -3.34 11.11
N LEU A 425 -17.38 -2.98 11.51
CA LEU A 425 -17.13 -2.15 12.69
C LEU A 425 -17.77 -0.77 12.55
N MET A 426 -17.61 -0.13 11.39
CA MET A 426 -18.24 1.17 11.12
C MET A 426 -19.76 1.10 11.04
N LEU A 427 -20.31 0.01 10.50
CA LEU A 427 -21.74 -0.26 10.48
C LEU A 427 -22.29 -0.45 11.91
N ALA A 428 -21.59 -1.21 12.75
CA ALA A 428 -21.94 -1.37 14.16
C ALA A 428 -21.91 -0.03 14.90
N TYR A 429 -20.84 0.76 14.70
CA TYR A 429 -20.73 2.11 15.26
C TYR A 429 -21.89 3.02 14.83
N ALA A 430 -22.22 3.05 13.53
CA ALA A 430 -23.34 3.83 13.02
C ALA A 430 -24.70 3.39 13.55
N CYS A 431 -24.92 2.07 13.66
CA CYS A 431 -26.16 1.55 14.22
C CYS A 431 -26.31 1.90 15.69
N VAL A 432 -25.26 1.76 16.50
CA VAL A 432 -25.29 2.03 17.95
C VAL A 432 -25.46 3.52 18.24
N THR A 433 -24.72 4.39 17.55
CA THR A 433 -24.76 5.85 17.77
C THR A 433 -26.08 6.49 17.36
N MET A 434 -26.76 5.94 16.33
CA MET A 434 -28.06 6.41 15.86
C MET A 434 -29.26 5.72 16.53
N LEU A 435 -29.00 4.75 17.41
CA LEU A 435 -30.04 4.13 18.22
C LEU A 435 -30.45 5.10 19.34
N ARG A 436 -31.75 5.40 19.41
CA ARG A 436 -32.34 6.16 20.51
C ARG A 436 -33.32 5.27 21.27
N TRP A 437 -33.43 5.48 22.58
CA TRP A 437 -34.37 4.72 23.45
C TRP A 437 -35.83 4.85 23.00
N ASP A 438 -36.21 5.97 22.39
CA ASP A 438 -37.51 6.11 21.75
C ASP A 438 -37.55 5.27 20.46
N CYS A 439 -38.14 4.07 20.53
CA CYS A 439 -38.24 3.13 19.40
C CYS A 439 -38.91 3.73 18.14
N ALA A 440 -39.77 4.74 18.30
CA ALA A 440 -40.43 5.44 17.19
C ALA A 440 -39.58 6.60 16.59
N LYS A 441 -38.51 7.02 17.27
CA LYS A 441 -37.59 8.08 16.81
C LYS A 441 -36.18 7.57 16.51
N SER A 442 -35.92 6.28 16.76
CA SER A 442 -34.66 5.62 16.44
C SER A 442 -34.30 5.80 14.96
N GLN A 443 -33.01 5.86 14.64
CA GLN A 443 -32.51 5.99 13.26
C GLN A 443 -31.46 4.92 12.91
N GLY A 444 -31.48 3.76 13.58
CA GLY A 444 -30.51 2.69 13.33
C GLY A 444 -30.53 2.24 11.86
N ALA A 445 -31.72 2.13 11.25
CA ALA A 445 -31.88 1.78 9.84
C ALA A 445 -31.33 2.86 8.88
N VAL A 446 -31.41 4.14 9.25
CA VAL A 446 -30.84 5.25 8.47
C VAL A 446 -29.32 5.22 8.52
N GLY A 447 -28.73 4.98 9.70
CA GLY A 447 -27.29 4.80 9.86
C GLY A 447 -26.77 3.60 9.07
N LEU A 448 -27.47 2.46 9.15
CA LEU A 448 -27.15 1.25 8.37
C LEU A 448 -27.17 1.53 6.86
N ALA A 449 -28.28 2.08 6.35
CA ALA A 449 -28.43 2.35 4.93
C ALA A 449 -27.47 3.44 4.44
N GLY A 450 -27.15 4.43 5.29
CA GLY A 450 -26.19 5.47 4.98
C GLY A 450 -24.76 4.96 4.85
N VAL A 451 -24.29 4.10 5.78
CA VAL A 451 -22.96 3.46 5.67
C VAL A 451 -22.88 2.57 4.42
N LEU A 452 -23.93 1.80 4.11
CA LEU A 452 -23.99 0.99 2.88
C LEU A 452 -23.96 1.86 1.61
N LEU A 453 -24.62 3.02 1.63
CA LEU A 453 -24.57 3.95 0.50
C LEU A 453 -23.19 4.61 0.33
N VAL A 454 -22.50 4.96 1.42
CA VAL A 454 -21.12 5.46 1.37
C VAL A 454 -20.18 4.35 0.87
N ALA A 455 -20.39 3.10 1.30
CA ALA A 455 -19.64 1.96 0.76
C ALA A 455 -19.84 1.82 -0.77
N LEU A 456 -21.09 1.95 -1.25
CA LEU A 456 -21.40 1.92 -2.66
C LEU A 456 -20.79 3.11 -3.43
N SER A 457 -20.72 4.30 -2.83
CA SER A 457 -20.09 5.47 -3.46
C SER A 457 -18.58 5.29 -3.62
N VAL A 458 -17.90 4.70 -2.62
CA VAL A 458 -16.49 4.31 -2.72
C VAL A 458 -16.29 3.29 -3.85
N ALA A 459 -17.12 2.25 -3.90
CA ALA A 459 -17.05 1.24 -4.95
C ALA A 459 -17.30 1.82 -6.35
N ALA A 460 -18.28 2.72 -6.49
CA ALA A 460 -18.57 3.41 -7.75
C ALA A 460 -17.43 4.35 -8.18
N GLY A 461 -16.82 5.08 -7.24
CA GLY A 461 -15.68 5.96 -7.48
C GLY A 461 -14.46 5.17 -7.96
N LEU A 462 -14.10 4.08 -7.26
CA LEU A 462 -13.02 3.19 -7.69
C LEU A 462 -13.32 2.49 -9.02
N GLY A 463 -14.58 2.09 -9.24
CA GLY A 463 -15.02 1.51 -10.51
C GLY A 463 -14.86 2.49 -11.69
N LEU A 464 -15.18 3.76 -11.52
CA LEU A 464 -14.90 4.78 -12.53
C LEU A 464 -13.40 4.97 -12.74
N CYS A 465 -12.60 5.00 -11.67
CA CYS A 465 -11.14 5.12 -11.79
C CYS A 465 -10.54 3.98 -12.62
N SER A 466 -11.03 2.76 -12.43
CA SER A 466 -10.65 1.60 -13.24
C SER A 466 -11.04 1.77 -14.71
N LEU A 467 -12.24 2.27 -15.00
CA LEU A 467 -12.69 2.54 -16.38
C LEU A 467 -11.88 3.65 -17.06
N LEU A 468 -11.33 4.59 -16.30
CA LEU A 468 -10.42 5.63 -16.79
C LEU A 468 -8.98 5.11 -17.00
N GLY A 469 -8.71 3.84 -16.69
CA GLY A 469 -7.38 3.24 -16.85
C GLY A 469 -6.37 3.65 -15.76
N LEU A 470 -6.84 4.12 -14.61
CA LEU A 470 -5.95 4.39 -13.47
C LEU A 470 -5.55 3.07 -12.81
N SER A 471 -4.25 2.76 -12.79
CA SER A 471 -3.73 1.58 -12.12
C SER A 471 -3.92 1.67 -10.61
N PHE A 472 -4.22 0.52 -10.00
CA PHE A 472 -4.35 0.37 -8.56
C PHE A 472 -2.99 0.02 -7.96
N ASN A 473 -2.75 0.48 -6.75
CA ASN A 473 -1.56 0.15 -5.96
C ASN A 473 -1.95 -0.34 -4.55
N ALA A 474 -0.99 -0.88 -3.81
CA ALA A 474 -1.22 -1.38 -2.45
C ALA A 474 -1.88 -0.34 -1.52
N ALA A 475 -1.47 0.93 -1.59
CA ALA A 475 -2.03 1.99 -0.76
C ALA A 475 -3.51 2.28 -1.10
N THR A 476 -3.87 2.26 -2.39
CA THR A 476 -5.24 2.48 -2.86
C THR A 476 -6.18 1.36 -2.47
N THR A 477 -5.72 0.12 -2.42
CA THR A 477 -6.58 -1.01 -2.05
C THR A 477 -6.70 -1.16 -0.54
N GLN A 478 -5.65 -0.81 0.22
CA GLN A 478 -5.61 -1.01 1.68
C GLN A 478 -6.07 0.20 2.49
N VAL A 479 -5.72 1.43 2.12
CA VAL A 479 -5.95 2.63 2.95
C VAL A 479 -7.16 3.42 2.47
N LEU A 480 -7.27 3.60 1.15
CA LEU A 480 -8.27 4.49 0.56
C LEU A 480 -9.73 4.15 0.90
N PRO A 481 -10.17 2.88 0.94
CA PRO A 481 -11.56 2.56 1.28
C PRO A 481 -11.94 2.99 2.69
N PHE A 482 -11.04 2.83 3.67
CA PHE A 482 -11.28 3.25 5.05
C PHE A 482 -11.24 4.77 5.19
N LEU A 483 -10.28 5.43 4.54
CA LEU A 483 -10.18 6.89 4.54
C LEU A 483 -11.44 7.53 3.94
N ALA A 484 -11.86 7.06 2.76
CA ALA A 484 -13.02 7.58 2.07
C ALA A 484 -14.33 7.30 2.81
N LEU A 485 -14.47 6.11 3.42
CA LEU A 485 -15.62 5.80 4.26
C LEU A 485 -15.69 6.72 5.48
N GLY A 486 -14.57 6.99 6.15
CA GLY A 486 -14.53 7.93 7.28
C GLY A 486 -15.00 9.33 6.89
N ILE A 487 -14.50 9.84 5.76
CA ILE A 487 -14.91 11.16 5.23
C ILE A 487 -16.41 11.18 4.90
N GLY A 488 -16.95 10.15 4.25
CA GLY A 488 -18.36 10.12 3.85
C GLY A 488 -19.36 9.88 4.98
N VAL A 489 -18.96 9.09 5.97
CA VAL A 489 -19.79 8.82 7.14
C VAL A 489 -19.95 10.07 8.02
N ASP A 490 -18.93 10.95 8.11
CA ASP A 490 -19.04 12.22 8.83
C ASP A 490 -20.15 13.13 8.28
N ASP A 491 -20.16 13.35 6.96
CA ASP A 491 -21.20 14.17 6.30
C ASP A 491 -22.60 13.55 6.45
N MET A 492 -22.70 12.21 6.41
CA MET A 492 -23.94 11.48 6.67
C MET A 492 -24.44 11.70 8.11
N PHE A 493 -23.55 11.56 9.11
CA PHE A 493 -23.87 11.77 10.52
C PHE A 493 -24.37 13.18 10.79
N LEU A 494 -23.69 14.18 10.20
CA LEU A 494 -24.05 15.58 10.34
C LEU A 494 -25.46 15.86 9.80
N LEU A 495 -25.80 15.31 8.63
CA LEU A 495 -27.14 15.44 8.04
C LEU A 495 -28.20 14.71 8.87
N ALA A 496 -27.93 13.48 9.31
CA ALA A 496 -28.86 12.70 10.13
C ALA A 496 -29.16 13.40 11.46
N HIS A 497 -28.13 13.91 12.13
CA HIS A 497 -28.27 14.64 13.39
C HIS A 497 -29.12 15.90 13.20
N SER A 498 -28.79 16.73 12.21
CA SER A 498 -29.53 17.96 11.90
C SER A 498 -30.99 17.69 11.53
N PHE A 499 -31.25 16.58 10.83
CA PHE A 499 -32.61 16.16 10.50
C PHE A 499 -33.44 15.84 11.75
N THR A 500 -32.83 15.26 12.79
CA THR A 500 -33.54 15.03 14.07
C THR A 500 -33.78 16.29 14.88
N GLU A 501 -32.86 17.25 14.82
CA GLU A 501 -32.96 18.52 15.54
C GLU A 501 -34.03 19.43 14.89
N THR A 502 -34.26 19.27 13.58
CA THR A 502 -35.28 20.03 12.85
C THR A 502 -36.69 19.75 13.41
N GLY A 503 -37.24 20.76 14.08
CA GLY A 503 -38.50 20.69 14.83
C GLY A 503 -39.75 20.32 14.02
N ILE A 504 -40.81 19.93 14.73
CA ILE A 504 -42.09 19.45 14.18
C ILE A 504 -42.89 20.56 13.46
N ASN A 505 -42.47 21.81 13.58
CA ASN A 505 -43.22 23.00 13.16
C ASN A 505 -43.12 23.34 11.65
N ILE A 506 -42.50 22.49 10.83
CA ILE A 506 -42.31 22.70 9.38
C ILE A 506 -43.20 21.72 8.61
N PRO A 507 -43.89 22.14 7.54
CA PRO A 507 -44.71 21.23 6.73
C PRO A 507 -43.89 20.05 6.20
N PHE A 508 -44.50 18.87 6.21
CA PHE A 508 -43.86 17.60 5.82
C PHE A 508 -43.12 17.66 4.47
N LYS A 509 -43.69 18.38 3.49
CA LYS A 509 -43.13 18.51 2.14
C LYS A 509 -41.84 19.33 2.08
N GLU A 510 -41.57 20.18 3.08
CA GLU A 510 -40.43 21.10 3.09
C GLU A 510 -39.35 20.69 4.10
N ARG A 511 -39.59 19.64 4.90
CA ARG A 511 -38.71 19.27 6.02
C ARG A 511 -37.31 18.86 5.56
N THR A 512 -37.20 18.03 4.53
CA THR A 512 -35.91 17.65 3.93
C THR A 512 -35.22 18.85 3.26
N GLY A 513 -36.00 19.75 2.66
CA GLY A 513 -35.50 21.02 2.12
C GLY A 513 -34.90 21.92 3.19
N ASP A 514 -35.54 22.05 4.35
CA ASP A 514 -35.01 22.87 5.45
C ASP A 514 -33.74 22.26 6.05
N CYS A 515 -33.69 20.94 6.23
CA CYS A 515 -32.48 20.26 6.68
C CYS A 515 -31.30 20.49 5.72
N LEU A 516 -31.52 20.30 4.41
CA LEU A 516 -30.48 20.48 3.40
C LEU A 516 -30.04 21.96 3.30
N ARG A 517 -30.96 22.89 3.52
CA ARG A 517 -30.66 24.33 3.56
C ARG A 517 -29.74 24.73 4.72
N ARG A 518 -29.94 24.13 5.90
CA ARG A 518 -29.13 24.46 7.11
C ARG A 518 -27.76 23.80 7.04
N THR A 519 -27.73 22.52 6.69
CA THR A 519 -26.56 21.65 6.89
C THR A 519 -25.84 21.31 5.60
N GLY A 520 -26.55 21.26 4.47
CA GLY A 520 -25.96 21.01 3.15
C GLY A 520 -24.96 22.08 2.73
N THR A 521 -25.05 23.31 3.26
CA THR A 521 -24.00 24.33 3.03
C THR A 521 -22.68 24.00 3.67
N SER A 522 -22.70 23.35 4.84
CA SER A 522 -21.48 22.93 5.55
C SER A 522 -20.86 21.73 4.84
N VAL A 523 -21.68 20.73 4.51
CA VAL A 523 -21.28 19.52 3.77
C VAL A 523 -20.67 19.87 2.41
N ALA A 524 -21.27 20.81 1.67
CA ALA A 524 -20.70 21.26 0.40
C ALA A 524 -19.34 21.94 0.58
N LEU A 525 -19.16 22.73 1.64
CA LEU A 525 -17.90 23.40 1.90
C LEU A 525 -16.78 22.40 2.27
N THR A 526 -17.07 21.45 3.16
CA THR A 526 -16.11 20.40 3.55
C THR A 526 -15.73 19.51 2.36
N SER A 527 -16.73 19.04 1.62
CA SER A 527 -16.51 18.20 0.42
C SER A 527 -15.73 18.93 -0.68
N ILE A 528 -16.05 20.19 -1.00
CA ILE A 528 -15.30 20.97 -2.01
C ILE A 528 -13.86 21.20 -1.55
N ASN A 529 -13.65 21.51 -0.27
CA ASN A 529 -12.30 21.68 0.28
C ASN A 529 -11.49 20.38 0.16
N ASN A 530 -12.08 19.23 0.52
CA ASN A 530 -11.44 17.93 0.40
C ASN A 530 -11.13 17.58 -1.07
N MET A 531 -12.06 17.87 -1.99
CA MET A 531 -11.86 17.69 -3.42
C MET A 531 -10.67 18.50 -3.94
N ILE A 532 -10.61 19.80 -3.61
CA ILE A 532 -9.48 20.67 -4.01
C ILE A 532 -8.17 20.18 -3.39
N ALA A 533 -8.18 19.77 -2.12
CA ALA A 533 -6.99 19.26 -1.44
C ALA A 533 -6.43 18.00 -2.14
N PHE A 534 -7.28 17.03 -2.48
CA PHE A 534 -6.84 15.82 -3.18
C PHE A 534 -6.41 16.10 -4.63
N PHE A 535 -7.08 17.02 -5.34
CA PHE A 535 -6.63 17.44 -6.67
C PHE A 535 -5.26 18.15 -6.63
N MET A 536 -5.02 18.98 -5.62
CA MET A 536 -3.71 19.61 -5.42
C MET A 536 -2.64 18.57 -5.05
N ALA A 537 -2.99 17.55 -4.26
CA ALA A 537 -2.07 16.45 -3.95
C ALA A 537 -1.69 15.62 -5.19
N ALA A 538 -2.53 15.61 -6.25
CA ALA A 538 -2.21 14.93 -7.50
C ALA A 538 -1.11 15.60 -8.33
N LEU A 539 -0.64 16.79 -7.93
CA LEU A 539 0.54 17.44 -8.53
C LEU A 539 1.86 16.81 -8.07
N VAL A 540 1.84 15.92 -7.08
CA VAL A 540 3.03 15.21 -6.63
C VAL A 540 3.55 14.31 -7.76
N PRO A 541 4.86 14.39 -8.09
CA PRO A 541 5.43 13.70 -9.25
C PRO A 541 5.48 12.17 -9.14
N ILE A 542 5.35 11.62 -7.94
CA ILE A 542 5.41 10.17 -7.67
C ILE A 542 4.11 9.50 -8.17
N PRO A 543 4.16 8.59 -9.18
CA PRO A 543 2.97 8.01 -9.80
C PRO A 543 2.04 7.30 -8.83
N ALA A 544 2.56 6.54 -7.88
CA ALA A 544 1.74 5.85 -6.88
C ALA A 544 0.89 6.82 -6.03
N LEU A 545 1.48 7.93 -5.58
CA LEU A 545 0.79 8.96 -4.79
C LEU A 545 -0.17 9.79 -5.65
N ARG A 546 0.19 10.04 -6.91
CA ARG A 546 -0.68 10.72 -7.88
C ARG A 546 -1.92 9.89 -8.20
N ALA A 547 -1.78 8.58 -8.46
CA ALA A 547 -2.90 7.68 -8.66
C ALA A 547 -3.80 7.63 -7.41
N PHE A 548 -3.19 7.50 -6.22
CA PHE A 548 -3.93 7.51 -4.94
C PHE A 548 -4.75 8.79 -4.74
N SER A 549 -4.14 9.95 -4.95
CA SER A 549 -4.81 11.25 -4.77
C SER A 549 -5.89 11.52 -5.83
N LEU A 550 -5.69 11.14 -7.09
CA LEU A 550 -6.73 11.22 -8.12
C LEU A 550 -7.93 10.31 -7.80
N GLN A 551 -7.67 9.08 -7.38
CA GLN A 551 -8.73 8.17 -6.96
C GLN A 551 -9.49 8.71 -5.74
N ALA A 552 -8.79 9.24 -4.74
CA ALA A 552 -9.40 9.86 -3.57
C ALA A 552 -10.26 11.08 -3.95
N ALA A 553 -9.78 11.95 -4.84
CA ALA A 553 -10.54 13.10 -5.34
C ALA A 553 -11.85 12.65 -6.02
N ILE A 554 -11.78 11.65 -6.91
CA ILE A 554 -12.95 11.09 -7.59
C ILE A 554 -13.92 10.52 -6.57
N ILE A 555 -13.46 9.69 -5.64
CA ILE A 555 -14.32 9.09 -4.61
C ILE A 555 -15.02 10.17 -3.76
N VAL A 556 -14.32 11.23 -3.37
CA VAL A 556 -14.92 12.34 -2.61
C VAL A 556 -16.03 13.03 -3.42
N VAL A 557 -15.86 13.20 -4.74
CA VAL A 557 -16.93 13.73 -5.62
C VAL A 557 -18.14 12.80 -5.64
N PHE A 558 -17.93 11.50 -5.78
CA PHE A 558 -19.01 10.50 -5.76
C PHE A 558 -19.71 10.47 -4.40
N ASN A 559 -18.95 10.53 -3.31
CA ASN A 559 -19.47 10.58 -1.96
C ASN A 559 -20.31 11.85 -1.72
N PHE A 560 -19.82 13.01 -2.14
CA PHE A 560 -20.56 14.27 -2.07
C PHE A 560 -21.89 14.19 -2.83
N ALA A 561 -21.88 13.65 -4.05
CA ALA A 561 -23.09 13.45 -4.85
C ALA A 561 -24.06 12.48 -4.17
N MET A 562 -23.55 11.38 -3.60
CA MET A 562 -24.34 10.41 -2.86
C MET A 562 -25.03 11.08 -1.66
N VAL A 563 -24.27 11.76 -0.82
CA VAL A 563 -24.74 12.34 0.45
C VAL A 563 -25.67 13.53 0.24
N LEU A 564 -25.53 14.32 -0.82
CA LEU A 564 -26.47 15.41 -1.11
C LEU A 564 -27.72 14.99 -1.91
N LEU A 565 -27.66 13.95 -2.74
CA LEU A 565 -28.77 13.58 -3.63
C LEU A 565 -29.58 12.39 -3.11
N ILE A 566 -28.92 11.30 -2.75
CA ILE A 566 -29.55 10.01 -2.46
C ILE A 566 -29.80 9.84 -0.96
N PHE A 567 -28.86 10.24 -0.10
CA PHE A 567 -29.04 10.15 1.35
C PHE A 567 -30.28 10.92 1.87
N PRO A 568 -30.59 12.14 1.39
CA PRO A 568 -31.81 12.83 1.81
C PRO A 568 -33.08 12.11 1.38
N ALA A 569 -33.06 11.34 0.29
CA ALA A 569 -34.19 10.49 -0.10
C ALA A 569 -34.45 9.36 0.91
N ILE A 570 -33.39 8.80 1.52
CA ILE A 570 -33.54 7.86 2.64
C ILE A 570 -34.13 8.56 3.87
N LEU A 571 -33.65 9.75 4.22
CA LEU A 571 -34.23 10.55 5.32
C LEU A 571 -35.71 10.85 5.07
N SER A 572 -36.10 11.15 3.83
CA SER A 572 -37.48 11.35 3.40
C SER A 572 -38.35 10.11 3.59
N LEU A 573 -37.85 8.92 3.22
CA LEU A 573 -38.56 7.65 3.41
C LEU A 573 -38.67 7.30 4.90
N ASP A 574 -37.61 7.54 5.67
CA ASP A 574 -37.61 7.36 7.11
C ASP A 574 -38.61 8.29 7.81
N LEU A 575 -38.75 9.53 7.33
CA LEU A 575 -39.76 10.46 7.81
C LEU A 575 -41.18 9.93 7.60
N HIS A 576 -41.46 9.36 6.43
CA HIS A 576 -42.76 8.73 6.16
C HIS A 576 -43.02 7.52 7.07
N ARG A 577 -41.99 6.71 7.32
CA ARG A 577 -42.07 5.58 8.28
C ARG A 577 -42.37 6.04 9.70
N ARG A 578 -41.74 7.12 10.18
CA ARG A 578 -41.97 7.70 11.52
C ARG A 578 -43.38 8.24 11.70
N GLU A 579 -43.95 8.83 10.64
CA GLU A 579 -45.34 9.32 10.65
C GLU A 579 -46.33 8.16 10.88
N VAL A 580 -46.05 6.99 10.31
CA VAL A 580 -46.85 5.77 10.46
C VAL A 580 -46.43 4.94 11.70
N LYS A 581 -45.52 5.43 12.56
CA LYS A 581 -45.09 4.82 13.84
C LYS A 581 -44.65 3.33 13.76
N ARG A 582 -43.98 2.94 12.67
CA ARG A 582 -43.45 1.57 12.47
C ARG A 582 -42.05 1.40 13.06
N LEU A 583 -41.67 0.17 13.42
CA LEU A 583 -40.33 -0.16 13.95
C LEU A 583 -39.20 -0.01 12.90
N ASP A 584 -37.96 0.18 13.36
CA ASP A 584 -36.76 0.46 12.53
C ASP A 584 -36.25 -0.74 11.71
N ILE A 585 -36.07 -1.90 12.34
CA ILE A 585 -35.32 -3.04 11.75
C ILE A 585 -36.26 -4.09 11.10
N LEU A 586 -37.54 -4.11 11.50
CA LEU A 586 -38.58 -4.96 10.93
C LEU A 586 -39.81 -4.11 10.58
N CYS A 587 -39.77 -3.48 9.40
CA CYS A 587 -40.74 -2.51 8.88
C CYS A 587 -42.21 -2.97 8.81
N CYS A 588 -42.51 -4.22 9.19
CA CYS A 588 -43.83 -4.83 9.18
C CYS A 588 -44.56 -4.78 10.54
N PHE A 589 -43.85 -4.53 11.65
CA PHE A 589 -44.45 -4.52 12.99
C PHE A 589 -44.65 -3.08 13.52
N TYR A 590 -45.83 -2.83 14.11
CA TYR A 590 -46.18 -1.56 14.74
C TYR A 590 -45.54 -1.48 16.13
N SER A 591 -45.02 -0.30 16.51
CA SER A 591 -44.38 -0.14 17.82
C SER A 591 -45.40 -0.31 18.96
N PRO A 592 -45.19 -1.23 19.92
CA PRO A 592 -46.05 -1.37 21.10
C PRO A 592 -45.90 -0.19 22.08
N CYS A 593 -44.92 0.71 21.88
CA CYS A 593 -44.64 1.84 22.75
C CYS A 593 -45.54 3.06 22.48
N SER A 594 -46.86 2.86 22.42
CA SER A 594 -47.82 3.97 22.33
C SER A 594 -49.05 3.69 23.19
N SER A 595 -48.88 3.55 24.51
CA SER A 595 -49.90 3.91 25.54
C SER A 595 -49.50 3.50 26.97
N ARG A 596 -48.37 4.00 27.49
CA ARG A 596 -48.24 4.24 28.94
C ARG A 596 -47.51 5.56 29.18
N VAL A 597 -48.16 6.66 28.79
CA VAL A 597 -47.94 7.92 29.50
C VAL A 597 -48.78 7.79 30.77
N ILE A 598 -48.17 7.43 31.90
CA ILE A 598 -48.77 7.74 33.19
C ILE A 598 -48.73 9.27 33.27
N GLN A 599 -49.85 9.90 32.97
CA GLN A 599 -50.05 11.31 33.28
C GLN A 599 -50.10 11.38 34.81
N ILE A 600 -48.96 11.63 35.46
CA ILE A 600 -48.98 12.11 36.84
C ILE A 600 -49.51 13.53 36.76
N GLN A 601 -50.81 13.67 37.01
CA GLN A 601 -51.48 14.94 37.14
C GLN A 601 -50.83 15.70 38.31
N PRO A 602 -50.20 16.87 38.10
CA PRO A 602 -49.61 17.64 39.19
C PRO A 602 -50.73 18.41 39.90
N GLN A 603 -51.57 17.72 40.66
CA GLN A 603 -52.59 18.37 41.48
C GLN A 603 -52.64 17.89 42.95
N GLU A 604 -51.87 16.88 43.33
CA GLU A 604 -51.82 16.41 44.73
C GLU A 604 -50.52 16.76 45.48
N LEU A 605 -49.50 17.36 44.83
CA LEU A 605 -48.28 17.81 45.53
C LEU A 605 -48.38 19.20 46.17
N CYS A 606 -49.42 19.98 45.87
CA CYS A 606 -49.54 21.35 46.36
C CYS A 606 -50.01 21.42 47.83
N TRP A 607 -50.74 20.41 48.33
CA TRP A 607 -51.23 20.38 49.72
C TRP A 607 -50.19 19.93 50.75
N LEU A 608 -49.24 19.07 50.37
CA LEU A 608 -48.18 18.59 51.27
C LEU A 608 -47.03 19.60 51.42
N VAL A 609 -46.71 20.37 50.37
CA VAL A 609 -45.66 21.40 50.41
C VAL A 609 -46.12 22.65 51.18
N TYR A 610 -47.41 23.01 51.13
CA TYR A 610 -47.95 24.15 51.88
C TYR A 610 -48.10 23.87 53.39
N SER A 611 -48.28 22.60 53.79
CA SER A 611 -48.31 22.20 55.22
C SER A 611 -46.91 22.20 55.85
N ALA A 612 -45.89 21.73 55.12
CA ALA A 612 -44.51 21.69 55.62
C ALA A 612 -43.86 23.08 55.71
N HIS A 613 -44.24 24.04 54.85
CA HIS A 613 -43.68 25.40 54.88
C HIS A 613 -44.24 26.29 56.01
N ARG A 614 -45.34 25.89 56.66
CA ARG A 614 -45.94 26.62 57.79
C ARG A 614 -45.33 26.25 59.14
N HIS A 615 -44.59 25.14 59.23
CA HIS A 615 -43.97 24.68 60.48
C HIS A 615 -42.51 25.12 60.67
N ILE A 616 -41.85 25.63 59.62
CA ILE A 616 -40.43 26.06 59.66
C ILE A 616 -40.29 27.60 59.72
N ARG A 617 -41.37 28.37 59.51
CA ARG A 617 -41.35 29.85 59.55
C ARG A 617 -41.94 30.46 60.83
N ASN A 618 -42.03 29.68 61.92
CA ASN A 618 -42.49 30.16 63.24
C ASN A 618 -41.46 29.86 64.35
N ARG A 619 -40.18 29.71 64.01
CA ARG A 619 -39.11 29.48 64.98
C ARG A 619 -38.00 30.52 65.01
N ASP A 620 -38.17 31.64 64.30
CA ASP A 620 -37.28 32.81 64.43
C ASP A 620 -38.10 34.11 64.46
N ALA A 621 -37.95 34.82 65.59
CA ALA A 621 -38.29 36.23 65.87
C ALA A 621 -39.73 36.60 66.30
N CYS A 622 -40.03 36.36 67.59
CA CYS A 622 -40.68 37.27 68.56
C CYS A 622 -40.58 36.57 69.95
N PHE A 623 -40.28 37.19 71.09
CA PHE A 623 -40.38 38.60 71.48
C PHE A 623 -41.46 39.40 70.76
#